data_AF-A0A8S3YH38-F1
#
_entry.id   AF-A0A8S3YH38-F1
#
_cell.length_a   1.000
_cell.length_b   1.000
_cell.length_c   1.000
_cell.angle_alpha   90.00
_cell.angle_beta   90.00
_cell.angle_gamma   90.00
#
_symmetry.space_group_name_H-M   'P 1'
#
loop_
_entity.id
_entity.type
_entity.pdbx_description
1 polymer ?
#
loop_
_entity_poly.entity_id
_entity_poly.type
_entity_poly.pdbx_seq_one_letter_code
_entity_poly.pdbx_strand_id
1 'polypeptide(L)'
;MEIYGFKKRLLAVLLLLTALLSLCHACVPGCQCTLAGTGKRQRGRKVDCAQHSAPLKSLATINFPPDTVHLNLAHNGLVILKRASFIQLSSLQKL
;
A
#
# COMPACT_ATOMS: atom_id res chain seq x y z
N MET A 1 38.58 -7.10 -22.92
CA MET A 1 38.26 -6.21 -21.78
C MET A 1 36.79 -5.79 -21.83
N GLU A 2 35.86 -6.71 -22.13
CA GLU A 2 34.45 -6.38 -22.42
C GLU A 2 33.45 -7.05 -21.45
N ILE A 3 33.90 -8.05 -20.69
CA ILE A 3 33.07 -8.83 -19.76
C ILE A 3 32.64 -7.99 -18.55
N TYR A 4 33.42 -6.98 -18.16
CA TYR A 4 33.13 -6.12 -17.01
C TYR A 4 31.97 -5.13 -17.25
N GLY A 5 31.76 -4.71 -18.50
CA GLY A 5 30.66 -3.80 -18.85
C GLY A 5 29.29 -4.47 -18.80
N PHE A 6 29.22 -5.73 -19.23
CA PHE A 6 27.98 -6.51 -19.25
C PHE A 6 27.48 -6.82 -17.83
N LYS A 7 28.38 -7.21 -16.92
CA LYS A 7 28.05 -7.46 -15.51
C LYS A 7 27.51 -6.22 -14.80
N LYS A 8 28.10 -5.03 -15.03
CA LYS A 8 27.63 -3.77 -14.45
C LYS A 8 26.25 -3.36 -14.98
N ARG A 9 26.00 -3.54 -16.28
CA ARG A 9 24.68 -3.27 -16.88
C ARG A 9 23.61 -4.22 -16.32
N LEU A 10 23.94 -5.49 -16.16
CA LEU A 10 23.02 -6.47 -15.57
C LEU A 10 22.67 -6.13 -14.11
N LEU A 11 23.66 -5.70 -13.33
CA LEU A 11 23.46 -5.29 -11.94
C LEU A 11 22.59 -4.03 -11.82
N ALA A 12 22.78 -3.06 -12.72
CA ALA A 12 21.97 -1.86 -12.79
C ALA A 12 20.51 -2.17 -13.18
N VAL A 13 20.30 -3.07 -14.14
CA VAL A 13 18.96 -3.54 -14.54
C VAL A 13 18.28 -4.27 -13.38
N LEU A 14 19.00 -5.12 -12.64
CA LEU A 14 18.48 -5.82 -11.47
C LEU A 14 18.11 -4.85 -10.33
N LEU A 15 18.93 -3.83 -10.08
CA LEU A 15 18.64 -2.75 -9.12
C LEU A 15 17.42 -1.92 -9.53
N LEU A 16 17.28 -1.62 -10.83
CA LEU A 16 16.10 -0.94 -11.37
C LEU A 16 14.84 -1.80 -11.22
N LEU A 17 14.89 -3.09 -11.56
CA LEU A 17 13.76 -4.01 -11.39
C LEU A 17 13.35 -4.16 -9.93
N THR A 18 14.31 -4.28 -9.01
CA THR A 18 14.01 -4.39 -7.57
C THR A 18 13.43 -3.08 -7.00
N ALA A 19 13.92 -1.93 -7.43
CA ALA A 19 13.35 -0.63 -7.07
C ALA A 19 11.92 -0.46 -7.61
N LEU A 20 11.68 -0.84 -8.88
CA LEU A 20 10.35 -0.84 -9.50
C LEU A 20 9.37 -1.79 -8.79
N LEU A 21 9.82 -2.98 -8.39
CA LEU A 21 9.01 -3.95 -7.64
C LEU A 21 8.68 -3.48 -6.22
N SER A 22 9.57 -2.70 -5.59
CA SER A 22 9.33 -2.10 -4.28
C SER A 22 8.23 -1.01 -4.33
N LEU A 23 8.13 -0.29 -5.47
CA LEU A 23 7.07 0.69 -5.73
C LEU A 23 5.69 0.05 -6.00
N CYS A 24 5.64 -1.21 -6.43
CA CYS A 24 4.37 -1.90 -6.75
C CYS A 24 3.54 -2.32 -5.53
N HIS A 25 4.09 -2.21 -4.30
CA HIS A 25 3.33 -2.41 -3.07
C HIS A 25 2.98 -1.07 -2.40
N ALA A 26 2.56 -0.07 -3.19
CA ALA A 26 2.22 1.26 -2.70
C ALA A 26 1.13 1.18 -1.61
N CYS A 27 1.59 1.16 -0.35
CA CYS A 27 0.76 1.33 0.83
C CYS A 27 0.52 2.83 1.02
N VAL A 28 -0.57 3.17 1.70
CA VAL A 28 -0.79 4.56 2.10
C VAL A 28 0.37 5.00 3.00
N PRO A 29 1.05 6.14 2.72
CA PRO A 29 2.13 6.62 3.55
C PRO A 29 1.72 6.72 5.02
N GLY A 30 2.57 6.20 5.90
CA GLY A 30 2.33 6.18 7.35
C GLY A 30 1.29 5.17 7.85
N CYS A 31 0.67 4.39 6.97
CA CYS A 31 -0.11 3.22 7.33
C CYS A 31 0.73 1.94 7.18
N GLN A 32 0.38 0.90 7.93
CA GLN A 32 0.97 -0.42 7.79
C GLN A 32 0.09 -1.28 6.87
N CYS A 33 0.68 -1.84 5.81
CA CYS A 33 -0.01 -2.77 4.93
C CYS A 33 0.50 -4.18 5.13
N THR A 34 -0.42 -5.13 5.30
CA THR A 34 -0.11 -6.57 5.37
C THR A 34 -0.98 -7.33 4.38
N LEU A 35 -0.48 -8.45 3.85
CA LEU A 35 -1.28 -9.30 2.97
C LEU A 35 -2.34 -10.03 3.81
N ALA A 36 -3.59 -9.97 3.39
CA ALA A 36 -4.71 -10.63 4.01
C ALA A 36 -4.88 -12.04 3.41
N GLY A 37 -4.65 -13.07 4.23
CA GLY A 37 -4.82 -14.48 3.83
C GLY A 37 -3.61 -15.33 4.21
N THR A 38 -3.78 -16.64 4.20
CA THR A 38 -2.74 -17.60 4.56
C THR A 38 -2.24 -18.35 3.32
N GLY A 39 -0.94 -18.31 3.06
CA GLY A 39 -0.30 -19.09 1.99
C GLY A 39 -0.78 -18.72 0.59
N LYS A 40 -1.29 -19.69 -0.18
CA LYS A 40 -1.65 -19.53 -1.61
C LYS A 40 -2.99 -18.82 -1.86
N ARG A 41 -3.78 -18.52 -0.83
CA ARG A 41 -5.08 -17.82 -0.95
C ARG A 41 -4.99 -16.43 -0.34
N GLN A 42 -4.17 -15.58 -0.94
CA GLN A 42 -4.19 -14.14 -0.63
C GLN A 42 -5.53 -13.57 -1.13
N ARG A 43 -6.28 -12.94 -0.22
CA ARG A 43 -7.60 -12.34 -0.50
C ARG A 43 -7.51 -10.82 -0.72
N GLY A 44 -6.32 -10.24 -0.57
CA GLY A 44 -6.05 -8.81 -0.73
C GLY A 44 -5.14 -8.30 0.40
N ARG A 45 -5.36 -7.06 0.85
CA ARG A 45 -4.51 -6.39 1.86
C ARG A 45 -5.29 -5.92 3.08
N LYS A 46 -4.65 -5.92 4.25
CA LYS A 46 -5.08 -5.20 5.45
C LYS A 46 -4.27 -3.91 5.53
N VAL A 47 -4.94 -2.78 5.66
CA VAL A 47 -4.34 -1.45 5.78
C VAL A 47 -4.66 -0.91 7.15
N ASP A 48 -3.64 -0.69 7.97
CA ASP A 48 -3.77 -0.15 9.32
C ASP A 48 -3.19 1.26 9.40
N CYS A 49 -4.06 2.24 9.59
CA CYS A 49 -3.72 3.65 9.76
C CYS A 49 -3.97 4.13 11.20
N ALA A 50 -4.18 3.22 12.16
CA ALA A 50 -4.52 3.62 13.53
C ALA A 50 -3.33 4.13 14.34
N GLN A 51 -2.12 3.70 13.98
CA GLN A 51 -0.87 4.14 14.63
C GLN A 51 -0.16 5.24 13.83
N HIS A 52 -0.91 6.03 13.06
CA HIS A 52 -0.31 7.09 12.24
C HIS A 52 0.26 8.20 13.14
N SER A 53 1.55 8.51 12.99
CA SER A 53 2.25 9.51 13.81
C SER A 53 1.65 10.92 13.70
N ALA A 54 1.00 11.20 12.56
CA ALA A 54 0.17 12.39 12.35
C ALA A 54 -1.29 11.96 12.09
N PRO A 55 -2.21 12.08 13.06
CA PRO A 55 -3.58 11.61 12.90
C PRO A 55 -4.25 12.17 11.64
N LEU A 56 -4.88 11.30 10.86
CA LEU A 56 -5.57 11.69 9.65
C LEU A 56 -6.76 12.59 10.00
N LYS A 57 -6.78 13.80 9.43
CA LYS A 57 -7.89 14.76 9.59
C LYS A 57 -8.91 14.69 8.47
N SER A 58 -8.49 14.19 7.30
CA SER A 58 -9.31 14.07 6.09
C SER A 58 -8.82 12.91 5.23
N LEU A 59 -9.74 12.26 4.53
CA LEU A 59 -9.46 11.20 3.54
C LEU A 59 -9.45 11.73 2.09
N ALA A 60 -9.61 13.03 1.87
CA ALA A 60 -9.87 13.59 0.54
C ALA A 60 -8.73 13.36 -0.49
N THR A 61 -7.51 13.16 -0.02
CA THR A 61 -6.30 12.96 -0.84
C THR A 61 -5.71 11.57 -0.68
N ILE A 62 -6.38 10.68 0.06
CA ILE A 62 -5.86 9.35 0.39
C ILE A 62 -6.50 8.34 -0.54
N ASN A 63 -5.67 7.69 -1.35
CA ASN A 63 -6.10 6.59 -2.19
C ASN A 63 -5.66 5.27 -1.54
N PHE A 64 -6.62 4.54 -0.99
CA PHE A 64 -6.36 3.21 -0.46
C PHE A 64 -6.20 2.21 -1.62
N PRO A 65 -5.38 1.16 -1.47
CA PRO A 65 -5.26 0.13 -2.49
C PRO A 65 -6.62 -0.53 -2.82
N PRO A 66 -6.95 -0.79 -4.09
CA PRO A 66 -8.27 -1.28 -4.49
C PRO A 66 -8.61 -2.69 -3.96
N ASP A 67 -7.58 -3.49 -3.67
CA ASP A 67 -7.66 -4.81 -3.05
C ASP A 67 -7.62 -4.76 -1.51
N THR A 68 -7.86 -3.60 -0.91
CA THR A 68 -7.99 -3.47 0.55
C THR A 68 -9.22 -4.23 1.02
N VAL A 69 -8.99 -5.22 1.89
CA VAL A 69 -10.03 -6.07 2.49
C VAL A 69 -10.38 -5.59 3.88
N HIS A 70 -9.36 -5.25 4.68
CA HIS A 70 -9.54 -4.65 6.00
C HIS A 70 -8.88 -3.28 6.00
N LEU A 71 -9.62 -2.25 6.39
CA LEU A 71 -9.11 -0.91 6.62
C LEU A 71 -9.31 -0.57 8.09
N ASN A 72 -8.28 -0.09 8.78
CA ASN A 72 -8.37 0.38 10.15
C ASN A 72 -8.02 1.87 10.20
N LEU A 73 -9.02 2.70 10.52
CA LEU A 73 -8.88 4.15 10.69
C LEU A 73 -9.05 4.59 12.16
N ALA A 74 -9.01 3.66 13.11
CA ALA A 74 -9.16 3.98 14.53
C ALA A 74 -8.14 5.03 15.00
N HIS A 75 -8.43 5.72 16.11
CA HIS A 75 -7.51 6.70 16.71
C HIS A 75 -7.06 7.85 15.77
N ASN A 76 -7.82 8.13 14.70
CA ASN A 76 -7.61 9.28 13.83
C ASN A 76 -8.56 10.44 14.20
N GLY A 77 -8.18 11.66 13.79
CA GLY A 77 -8.97 12.88 13.99
C GLY A 77 -9.86 13.22 12.80
N LEU A 78 -10.50 12.23 12.18
CA LEU A 78 -11.29 12.42 10.97
C LEU A 78 -12.54 13.24 11.28
N VAL A 79 -12.54 14.51 10.86
CA VAL A 79 -13.67 15.43 11.06
C VAL A 79 -14.64 15.37 9.87
N ILE A 80 -14.14 15.03 8.69
CA ILE A 80 -14.91 15.04 7.44
C ILE A 80 -14.72 13.71 6.71
N LEU A 81 -15.82 12.99 6.52
CA LEU A 81 -15.94 11.85 5.64
C LEU A 81 -16.79 12.22 4.43
N LYS A 82 -16.20 12.16 3.23
CA LYS A 82 -16.95 12.42 2.00
C LYS A 82 -17.87 11.23 1.72
N ARG A 83 -19.05 11.52 1.16
CA ARG A 83 -19.91 10.48 0.61
C ARG A 83 -19.10 9.68 -0.42
N ALA A 84 -19.20 8.36 -0.37
CA ALA A 84 -18.48 7.44 -1.25
C ALA A 84 -16.94 7.39 -1.07
N SER A 85 -16.39 7.81 0.08
CA SER A 85 -14.94 7.70 0.38
C SER A 85 -14.34 6.30 0.21
N PHE A 86 -15.16 5.24 0.27
CA PHE A 86 -14.72 3.85 0.15
C PHE A 86 -15.36 3.10 -1.03
N ILE A 87 -16.08 3.79 -1.93
CA ILE A 87 -16.82 3.13 -3.01
C ILE A 87 -15.91 2.38 -3.99
N GLN A 88 -14.65 2.82 -4.09
CA GLN A 88 -13.63 2.21 -4.93
C GLN A 88 -13.04 0.93 -4.29
N LEU A 89 -13.33 0.66 -3.02
CA LEU A 89 -12.84 -0.51 -2.28
C LEU A 89 -13.87 -1.64 -2.33
N SER A 90 -14.12 -2.17 -3.53
CA SER A 90 -15.12 -3.23 -3.77
C SER A 90 -14.86 -4.52 -2.99
N SER A 91 -13.62 -4.74 -2.54
CA SER A 91 -13.21 -5.91 -1.77
C SER A 91 -13.22 -5.68 -0.25
N LEU A 92 -13.64 -4.49 0.20
CA LEU A 92 -13.63 -4.12 1.61
C LEU A 92 -14.67 -4.93 2.39
N GLN A 93 -14.19 -5.68 3.38
CA GLN A 93 -15.00 -6.51 4.27
C GLN A 93 -15.08 -5.93 5.68
N LYS A 94 -14.06 -5.17 6.09
CA LYS A 94 -14.00 -4.54 7.42
C LYS A 94 -13.42 -3.13 7.33
N LEU A 95 -14.07 -2.18 8.01
CA LEU A 95 -13.67 -0.79 8.20
C LEU A 95 -13.52 -0.48 9.70
#